data_AF-A0A8T4PYW6-F1
#
_entry.id   AF-A0A8T4PYW6-F1
#
_cell.length_a   1.000
_cell.length_b   1.000
_cell.length_c   1.000
_cell.angle_alpha   90.00
_cell.angle_beta   90.00
_cell.angle_gamma   90.00
#
_symmetry.space_group_name_H-M   'P 1'
#
loop_
_entity.id
_entity.type
_entity.pdbx_description
1 polymer ?
#
loop_
_entity_poly.entity_id
_entity_poly.type
_entity_poly.pdbx_seq_one_letter_code
_entity_poly.pdbx_strand_id
1 'polypeptide(L)'
;MERKIGYVISFLIILAIVIGAILFFQPEKLNPQIPPNERLSDEQLLQYARSSFDKGEMWGKHLIIGYHNEVPVEVSFPCSDVCPDATIRIIRYNVTLKDCKSVNGKIKSIYVPRGIGIELAEFCFPKVIVENIIYTFVEK
;
A
#
# COMPACT_ATOMS: atom_id res chain seq x y z
N MET A 1 -8.73 -4.59 57.50
CA MET A 1 -7.89 -5.19 56.44
C MET A 1 -8.70 -5.53 55.17
N GLU A 2 -9.87 -4.93 54.96
CA GLU A 2 -10.78 -5.32 53.86
C GLU A 2 -10.80 -4.33 52.68
N ARG A 3 -10.44 -3.06 52.89
CA ARG A 3 -10.43 -2.02 51.83
C ARG A 3 -9.35 -2.19 50.75
N LYS A 4 -8.25 -2.89 51.05
CA LYS A 4 -7.14 -3.09 50.09
C LYS A 4 -7.47 -4.15 49.03
N ILE A 5 -8.36 -5.08 49.34
CA ILE A 5 -8.71 -6.21 48.45
C ILE A 5 -9.64 -5.74 47.32
N GLY A 6 -10.59 -4.84 47.60
CA GLY A 6 -11.49 -4.27 46.59
C GLY A 6 -10.78 -3.46 45.51
N TYR A 7 -9.73 -2.71 45.87
CA TYR A 7 -8.94 -1.93 44.91
C TYR A 7 -8.13 -2.83 43.97
N VAL A 8 -7.56 -3.92 44.48
CA VAL A 8 -6.77 -4.86 43.66
C VAL A 8 -7.68 -5.58 42.65
N ILE A 9 -8.87 -6.00 43.07
CA ILE A 9 -9.85 -6.67 42.18
C ILE A 9 -10.36 -5.70 41.11
N SER A 10 -10.69 -4.45 41.49
CA SER A 10 -11.14 -3.43 40.53
C SER A 10 -10.05 -3.08 39.51
N PHE A 11 -8.79 -2.98 39.94
CA PHE A 11 -7.67 -2.70 39.04
C PHE A 11 -7.40 -3.86 38.07
N LEU A 12 -7.52 -5.11 38.52
CA LEU A 12 -7.36 -6.30 37.67
C LEU A 12 -8.47 -6.41 36.62
N ILE A 13 -9.72 -6.05 36.95
CA ILE A 13 -10.83 -6.03 36.01
C ILE A 13 -10.61 -4.95 34.94
N ILE A 14 -10.22 -3.73 35.34
CA ILE A 14 -9.92 -2.66 34.39
C ILE A 14 -8.74 -3.04 33.50
N LEU A 15 -7.68 -3.63 34.05
CA LEU A 15 -6.52 -4.09 33.30
C LEU A 15 -6.91 -5.19 32.30
N ALA A 16 -7.77 -6.13 32.68
CA ALA A 16 -8.28 -7.17 31.77
C ALA A 16 -9.15 -6.59 30.64
N ILE A 17 -9.94 -5.54 30.90
CA ILE A 17 -10.74 -4.85 29.88
C ILE A 17 -9.83 -4.08 28.91
N VAL A 18 -8.78 -3.41 29.42
CA VAL A 18 -7.82 -2.67 28.59
C VAL A 18 -6.99 -3.62 27.73
N ILE A 19 -6.50 -4.74 28.31
CA ILE A 19 -5.77 -5.77 27.56
C ILE A 19 -6.69 -6.45 26.52
N GLY A 20 -7.93 -6.75 26.90
CA GLY A 20 -8.94 -7.25 25.97
C GLY A 20 -9.18 -6.31 24.79
N ALA A 21 -9.36 -5.01 25.06
CA ALA A 21 -9.53 -4.02 23.99
C ALA A 21 -8.30 -3.91 23.06
N ILE A 22 -7.09 -4.01 23.60
CA ILE A 22 -5.85 -3.98 22.80
C ILE A 22 -5.70 -5.26 21.96
N LEU A 23 -6.13 -6.43 22.45
CA LEU A 23 -6.06 -7.69 21.71
C LEU A 23 -7.18 -7.87 20.67
N PHE A 24 -8.31 -7.18 20.82
CA PHE A 24 -9.41 -7.17 19.84
C PHE A 24 -9.29 -6.09 18.76
N PHE A 25 -8.41 -5.10 18.94
CA PHE A 25 -7.98 -4.22 17.84
C PHE A 25 -6.96 -4.97 16.96
N GLN A 26 -7.38 -6.07 16.34
CA GLN A 26 -6.69 -6.55 15.16
C GLN A 26 -6.92 -5.48 14.08
N PRO A 27 -5.88 -4.84 13.53
CA PRO A 27 -6.08 -4.05 12.33
C PRO A 27 -6.62 -5.03 11.31
N GLU A 28 -7.89 -4.85 10.94
CA GLU A 28 -8.49 -5.56 9.83
C GLU A 28 -7.46 -5.46 8.70
N LYS A 29 -6.99 -6.62 8.19
CA LYS A 29 -6.16 -6.62 7.00
C LYS A 29 -7.00 -5.89 5.97
N LEU A 30 -6.73 -4.60 5.78
CA LEU A 30 -7.42 -3.78 4.82
C LEU A 30 -6.99 -4.37 3.49
N ASN A 31 -7.71 -5.39 3.06
CA ASN A 31 -7.64 -5.93 1.73
C ASN A 31 -8.58 -5.01 0.97
N PRO A 32 -8.07 -3.97 0.30
CA PRO A 32 -8.94 -3.03 -0.36
C PRO A 32 -9.30 -3.77 -1.64
N GLN A 33 -10.28 -4.67 -1.56
CA GLN A 33 -11.04 -5.09 -2.73
C GLN A 33 -11.85 -3.88 -3.19
N ILE A 34 -11.15 -2.91 -3.77
CA ILE A 34 -11.78 -1.81 -4.48
C ILE A 34 -12.40 -2.45 -5.72
N PRO A 35 -13.72 -2.38 -5.92
CA PRO A 35 -14.38 -2.89 -7.10
C PRO A 35 -13.70 -2.34 -8.36
N PRO A 36 -13.53 -3.13 -9.43
CA PRO A 36 -12.78 -2.74 -10.62
C PRO A 36 -13.28 -1.47 -11.35
N ASN A 37 -14.39 -0.86 -10.91
CA ASN A 37 -15.01 0.33 -11.49
C ASN A 37 -15.22 1.46 -10.47
N GLU A 38 -14.63 1.38 -9.28
CA GLU A 38 -14.74 2.47 -8.29
C GLU A 38 -13.79 3.63 -8.64
N ARG A 39 -14.30 4.84 -8.45
CA ARG A 39 -13.50 6.06 -8.54
C ARG A 39 -12.70 6.21 -7.25
N LEU A 40 -11.38 6.18 -7.37
CA LEU A 40 -10.43 6.39 -6.29
C LEU A 40 -10.29 7.88 -6.00
N SER A 41 -10.33 8.25 -4.72
CA SER A 41 -9.81 9.54 -4.26
C SER A 41 -8.29 9.50 -4.06
N ASP A 42 -7.68 10.67 -3.94
CA ASP A 42 -6.26 10.81 -3.59
C ASP A 42 -5.95 10.11 -2.25
N GLU A 43 -6.84 10.24 -1.26
CA GLU A 43 -6.71 9.62 0.06
C GLU A 43 -6.80 8.09 -0.02
N GLN A 44 -7.77 7.55 -0.75
CA GLN A 44 -7.89 6.09 -0.95
C GLN A 44 -6.64 5.53 -1.63
N LEU A 45 -6.14 6.23 -2.64
CA LEU A 45 -4.92 5.85 -3.36
C LEU A 45 -3.69 5.88 -2.44
N LEU A 46 -3.55 6.90 -1.59
CA LEU A 46 -2.47 7.00 -0.61
C LEU A 46 -2.57 5.96 0.50
N GLN A 47 -3.78 5.68 1.00
CA GLN A 47 -4.02 4.63 1.98
C GLN A 47 -3.64 3.26 1.40
N TYR A 48 -4.07 2.98 0.17
CA TYR A 48 -3.65 1.78 -0.55
C TYR A 48 -2.12 1.73 -0.69
N ALA A 49 -1.48 2.82 -1.10
CA ALA A 49 -0.02 2.90 -1.28
C ALA A 49 0.79 2.68 0.00
N ARG A 50 0.22 2.97 1.18
CA ARG A 50 0.86 2.80 2.49
C ARG A 50 0.49 1.49 3.18
N SER A 51 -0.55 0.80 2.71
CA SER A 51 -0.98 -0.47 3.30
C SER A 51 0.10 -1.56 3.20
N SER A 52 0.18 -2.45 4.17
CA SER A 52 0.96 -3.68 4.04
C SER A 52 0.30 -4.63 3.02
N PHE A 53 1.09 -5.47 2.37
CA PHE A 53 0.58 -6.56 1.52
C PHE A 53 1.36 -7.83 1.79
N ASP A 54 0.74 -8.98 1.52
CA ASP A 54 1.41 -10.28 1.62
C ASP A 54 2.25 -10.50 0.36
N LYS A 55 3.58 -10.55 0.52
CA LYS A 55 4.48 -10.71 -0.63
C LYS A 55 4.35 -12.09 -1.28
N GLY A 56 4.10 -13.14 -0.48
CA GLY A 56 3.94 -14.51 -0.97
C GLY A 56 2.68 -14.70 -1.80
N GLU A 57 1.61 -13.98 -1.47
CA GLU A 57 0.38 -13.99 -2.25
C GLU A 57 0.43 -13.06 -3.48
N MET A 58 1.20 -11.97 -3.42
CA MET A 58 1.07 -10.89 -4.41
C MET A 58 2.12 -10.90 -5.52
N TRP A 59 3.30 -11.50 -5.31
CA TRP A 59 4.38 -11.48 -6.31
C TRP A 59 3.91 -11.95 -7.69
N GLY A 60 4.39 -11.27 -8.74
CA GLY A 60 4.04 -11.53 -10.14
C GLY A 60 2.65 -11.08 -10.57
N LYS A 61 1.80 -10.59 -9.67
CA LYS A 61 0.44 -10.12 -10.01
C LYS A 61 0.43 -8.72 -10.62
N HIS A 62 -0.57 -8.51 -11.46
CA HIS A 62 -0.95 -7.23 -12.06
C HIS A 62 -2.44 -7.04 -11.89
N LEU A 63 -2.87 -5.91 -11.34
CA LEU A 63 -4.24 -5.64 -10.95
C LEU A 63 -4.63 -4.23 -11.36
N ILE A 64 -5.86 -4.06 -11.84
CA ILE A 64 -6.50 -2.73 -11.90
C ILE A 64 -7.31 -2.57 -10.61
N ILE A 65 -6.98 -1.54 -9.82
CA ILE A 65 -7.59 -1.31 -8.51
C ILE A 65 -8.71 -0.25 -8.54
N GLY A 66 -9.06 0.26 -9.72
CA GLY A 66 -10.06 1.31 -9.90
C GLY A 66 -9.55 2.43 -10.80
N TYR A 67 -10.24 3.58 -10.76
CA TYR A 67 -9.97 4.72 -11.61
C TYR A 67 -9.67 5.97 -10.79
N HIS A 68 -8.53 6.61 -11.03
CA HIS A 68 -8.18 7.88 -10.42
C HIS A 68 -8.08 8.93 -11.52
N ASN A 69 -8.83 10.02 -11.43
CA ASN A 69 -9.01 10.99 -12.52
C ASN A 69 -9.45 10.36 -13.84
N GLU A 70 -10.40 9.42 -13.78
CA GLU A 70 -10.95 8.69 -14.95
C GLU A 70 -9.92 7.80 -15.66
N VAL A 71 -8.74 7.61 -15.06
CA VAL A 71 -7.64 6.83 -15.62
C VAL A 71 -7.50 5.54 -14.81
N PRO A 72 -7.44 4.37 -15.45
CA PRO A 72 -7.25 3.11 -14.72
C PRO A 72 -5.92 3.13 -13.96
N VAL A 73 -5.96 2.75 -12.69
CA VAL A 73 -4.77 2.61 -11.85
C VAL A 73 -4.36 1.14 -11.83
N GLU A 74 -3.18 0.85 -12.38
CA GLU A 74 -2.57 -0.48 -12.33
C GLU A 74 -1.60 -0.59 -11.16
N VAL A 75 -1.68 -1.72 -10.47
CA VAL A 75 -0.75 -2.15 -9.44
C VAL A 75 -0.06 -3.42 -9.89
N SER A 76 1.27 -3.39 -9.94
CA SER A 76 2.08 -4.58 -10.23
C SER A 76 3.00 -4.91 -9.07
N PHE A 77 3.28 -6.20 -8.92
CA PHE A 77 4.11 -6.73 -7.83
C PHE A 77 5.35 -7.45 -8.36
N PRO A 78 6.30 -6.73 -9.00
CA PRO A 78 7.52 -7.35 -9.50
C PRO A 78 8.42 -7.81 -8.35
N CYS A 79 9.24 -8.80 -8.66
CA CYS A 79 10.14 -9.45 -7.72
C CYS A 79 11.40 -9.94 -8.47
N SER A 80 12.48 -10.15 -7.74
CA SER A 80 13.76 -10.70 -8.23
C SER A 80 13.85 -12.21 -7.93
N ASP A 81 15.01 -12.84 -8.13
CA ASP A 81 15.19 -14.28 -7.90
C ASP A 81 14.99 -14.72 -6.44
N VAL A 82 14.97 -13.77 -5.49
CA VAL A 82 14.73 -14.01 -4.06
C VAL A 82 13.26 -13.77 -3.66
N CYS A 83 12.32 -14.28 -4.46
CA CYS A 83 10.90 -14.21 -4.12
C CYS A 83 10.52 -15.10 -2.93
N PRO A 84 9.53 -14.67 -2.12
CA PRO A 84 8.77 -13.43 -2.26
C PRO A 84 9.42 -12.20 -1.62
N ASP A 85 10.55 -12.34 -0.95
CA ASP A 85 11.12 -11.32 -0.06
C ASP A 85 11.44 -9.99 -0.76
N ALA A 86 11.91 -10.04 -2.01
CA ALA A 86 12.19 -8.84 -2.80
C ALA A 86 10.98 -8.28 -3.56
N THR A 87 9.76 -8.74 -3.29
CA THR A 87 8.56 -8.20 -3.95
C THR A 87 8.31 -6.76 -3.51
N ILE A 88 8.14 -5.87 -4.48
CA ILE A 88 7.72 -4.48 -4.27
C ILE A 88 6.36 -4.24 -4.90
N ARG A 89 5.65 -3.19 -4.48
CA ARG A 89 4.38 -2.76 -5.06
C ARG A 89 4.56 -1.49 -5.88
N ILE A 90 4.23 -1.52 -7.17
CA ILE A 90 4.29 -0.35 -8.06
C ILE A 90 2.87 0.05 -8.44
N ILE A 91 2.50 1.29 -8.16
CA ILE A 91 1.19 1.89 -8.46
C ILE A 91 1.39 2.94 -9.55
N ARG A 92 0.70 2.79 -10.68
CA ARG A 92 0.84 3.67 -11.85
C ARG A 92 -0.50 3.87 -12.54
N TYR A 93 -0.60 4.89 -13.37
CA TYR A 93 -1.66 4.94 -14.37
C TYR A 93 -1.38 3.94 -15.50
N ASN A 94 -2.42 3.24 -15.93
CA ASN A 94 -2.37 2.31 -17.06
C ASN A 94 -2.50 3.05 -18.39
N VAL A 95 -1.48 3.85 -18.73
CA VAL A 95 -1.39 4.62 -19.97
C VAL A 95 0.04 4.59 -20.51
N THR A 96 0.21 4.95 -21.79
CA THR A 96 1.55 5.09 -22.35
C THR A 96 2.26 6.30 -21.73
N LEU A 97 3.61 6.29 -21.72
CA LEU A 97 4.39 7.43 -21.22
C LEU A 97 4.09 8.72 -22.01
N LYS A 98 3.76 8.62 -23.31
CA LYS A 98 3.42 9.77 -24.15
C LYS A 98 2.14 10.48 -23.67
N ASP A 99 1.18 9.69 -23.20
CA ASP A 99 -0.12 10.18 -22.71
C ASP A 99 -0.07 10.60 -21.24
N CYS A 100 1.02 10.35 -20.54
CA CYS A 100 1.10 10.60 -19.11
C CYS A 100 0.77 12.05 -18.72
N LYS A 101 1.20 13.02 -19.55
CA LYS A 101 0.93 14.43 -19.30
C LYS A 101 -0.54 14.80 -19.52
N SER A 102 -1.22 14.19 -20.51
CA SER A 102 -2.62 14.50 -20.81
C SER A 102 -3.56 14.04 -19.70
N VAL A 103 -3.20 12.96 -19.01
CA VAL A 103 -3.91 12.45 -17.84
C VAL A 103 -3.44 13.06 -16.51
N ASN A 104 -2.72 14.18 -16.58
CA ASN A 104 -2.22 14.91 -15.42
C ASN A 104 -1.27 14.08 -14.53
N GLY A 105 -0.62 13.05 -15.08
CA GLY A 105 0.37 12.23 -14.39
C GLY A 105 1.78 12.83 -14.39
N LYS A 106 2.71 12.12 -13.75
CA LYS A 106 4.13 12.45 -13.66
C LYS A 106 4.97 11.26 -14.09
N ILE A 107 5.77 11.45 -15.14
CA ILE A 107 6.77 10.46 -15.52
C ILE A 107 7.91 10.53 -14.51
N LYS A 108 8.19 9.40 -13.86
CA LYS A 108 9.34 9.25 -12.95
C LYS A 108 9.95 7.86 -13.12
N SER A 109 11.20 7.74 -12.71
CA SER A 109 11.95 6.49 -12.72
C SER A 109 12.09 5.92 -11.30
N ILE A 110 12.03 4.60 -11.17
CA ILE A 110 12.35 3.87 -9.93
C ILE A 110 13.20 2.64 -10.26
N TYR A 111 13.93 2.12 -9.28
CA TYR A 111 14.57 0.80 -9.39
C TYR A 111 13.54 -0.30 -9.17
N VAL A 112 13.49 -1.25 -10.10
CA VAL A 112 12.57 -2.39 -10.08
C VAL A 112 13.38 -3.69 -10.00
N PRO A 113 13.07 -4.59 -9.04
CA PRO A 113 13.74 -5.89 -8.95
C PRO A 113 13.41 -6.77 -10.15
N ARG A 114 14.44 -7.40 -10.74
CA ARG A 114 14.30 -8.29 -11.90
C ARG A 114 15.47 -9.28 -11.99
N GLY A 115 15.16 -10.57 -12.04
CA GLY A 115 16.18 -11.63 -12.08
C GLY A 115 17.15 -11.52 -10.90
N ILE A 116 18.46 -11.57 -11.15
CA ILE A 116 19.49 -11.43 -10.12
C ILE A 116 19.74 -9.98 -9.64
N GLY A 117 19.02 -8.96 -10.14
CA GLY A 117 19.37 -7.56 -9.91
C GLY A 117 18.19 -6.58 -9.86
N ILE A 118 18.50 -5.31 -10.17
CA ILE A 118 17.54 -4.20 -10.29
C ILE A 118 17.71 -3.50 -11.64
N GLU A 119 16.60 -3.02 -12.20
CA GLU A 119 16.55 -2.28 -13.45
C GLU A 119 15.93 -0.90 -13.21
N LEU A 120 16.43 0.13 -13.88
CA LEU A 120 15.79 1.45 -13.88
C LEU A 120 14.60 1.44 -14.83
N ALA A 121 13.39 1.65 -14.31
CA ALA A 121 12.17 1.66 -15.12
C ALA A 121 11.38 2.96 -14.94
N GLU A 122 10.80 3.44 -16.04
CA GLU A 122 9.96 4.65 -16.08
C GLU A 122 8.48 4.29 -16.11
N PHE A 123 7.69 5.02 -15.31
CA PHE A 123 6.24 4.85 -15.27
C PHE A 123 5.54 6.21 -15.23
N CYS A 124 4.25 6.19 -15.60
CA CYS A 124 3.35 7.31 -15.36
C CYS A 124 2.72 7.19 -13.97
N PHE A 125 3.17 8.01 -13.03
CA PHE A 125 2.63 8.01 -11.66
C PHE A 125 1.51 9.04 -11.51
N PRO A 126 0.47 8.74 -10.70
CA PRO A 126 -0.42 9.76 -10.17
C PRO A 126 0.36 10.84 -9.41
N LYS A 127 0.01 12.12 -9.58
CA LYS A 127 0.72 13.24 -8.91
C LYS A 127 0.82 13.05 -7.40
N VAL A 128 -0.28 12.65 -6.77
CA VAL A 128 -0.36 12.44 -5.33
C VAL A 128 0.67 11.43 -4.81
N ILE A 129 0.98 10.38 -5.59
CA ILE A 129 2.00 9.37 -5.27
C ILE A 129 3.41 10.00 -5.30
N VAL A 130 3.66 10.89 -6.26
CA VAL A 130 4.96 11.58 -6.40
C VAL A 130 5.13 12.63 -5.30
N GLU A 131 4.14 13.47 -5.08
CA GLU A 131 4.17 14.57 -4.11
C GLU A 131 4.26 14.09 -2.66
N ASN A 132 3.77 12.88 -2.38
CA ASN A 132 3.88 12.23 -1.06
C ASN A 132 5.08 11.28 -0.93
N ILE A 133 5.99 11.23 -1.93
CA ILE A 133 7.25 10.47 -1.88
C ILE A 133 7.02 9.00 -1.48
N ILE A 134 6.06 8.35 -2.14
CA ILE A 134 5.77 6.92 -1.90
C ILE A 134 6.93 6.02 -2.32
N TYR A 135 7.71 6.47 -3.31
CA TYR A 135 8.88 5.76 -3.84
C TYR A 135 10.14 6.59 -3.69
N THR A 136 11.29 5.90 -3.69
CA THR A 136 12.58 6.54 -3.97
C THR A 136 12.70 6.73 -5.47
N PHE A 137 12.31 7.90 -5.96
CA PHE A 137 12.42 8.25 -7.37
C PHE A 137 13.87 8.58 -7.73
N VAL A 138 14.29 8.17 -8.92
CA VAL A 138 15.60 8.46 -9.49
C VAL A 138 15.46 9.68 -10.40
N GLU A 139 16.25 10.70 -10.16
CA GLU A 139 16.38 11.84 -11.07
C GLU A 139 17.31 11.44 -12.23
N LYS A 140 16.90 11.77 -13.45
CA LYS A 140 17.73 11.61 -14.65
C LYS A 140 18.63 12.83 -14.81
#